data_AF-A0A2E3TNI4-F1
#
_entry.id   AF-A0A2E3TNI4-F1
#
_cell.length_a   1.000
_cell.length_b   1.000
_cell.length_c   1.000
_cell.angle_alpha   90.00
_cell.angle_beta   90.00
_cell.angle_gamma   90.00
#
_symmetry.space_group_name_H-M   'P 1'
#
loop_
_entity.id
_entity.type
_entity.pdbx_description
1 polymer ?
#
loop_
_entity_poly.entity_id
_entity_poly.type
_entity_poly.pdbx_seq_one_letter_code
_entity_poly.pdbx_strand_id
1 'polypeptide(L)'
;MEYLNLAIKAIFVENILLAFFLGMCTFLACSKKVDTATGLGLTVIFVLTITVPTNWAINNFLLKPGALAWITPNNANSFFATMDLTFLNLICFIATIASMV
;
A
#
# COMPACT_ATOMS: atom_id res chain seq x y z
N MET A 1 -25.52 15.42 8.69
CA MET A 1 -25.00 14.48 9.70
C MET A 1 -25.24 13.02 9.34
N GLU A 2 -26.32 12.71 8.61
CA GLU A 2 -26.66 11.33 8.19
C GLU A 2 -25.61 10.71 7.25
N TYR A 3 -25.16 11.43 6.22
CA TYR A 3 -24.16 10.94 5.27
C TYR A 3 -22.77 10.70 5.88
N LEU A 4 -22.37 11.49 6.87
CA LEU A 4 -21.07 11.38 7.52
C LEU A 4 -21.04 10.18 8.48
N ASN A 5 -22.16 9.92 9.17
CA ASN A 5 -22.34 8.74 9.99
C ASN A 5 -22.41 7.46 9.12
N LEU A 6 -23.11 7.51 7.98
CA LEU A 6 -23.14 6.42 7.00
C LEU A 6 -21.74 6.10 6.46
N ALA A 7 -20.95 7.12 6.12
CA ALA A 7 -19.57 6.95 5.65
C ALA A 7 -18.67 6.29 6.70
N ILE A 8 -18.74 6.73 7.96
CA ILE A 8 -17.96 6.13 9.07
C ILE A 8 -18.36 4.67 9.31
N LYS A 9 -19.67 4.37 9.30
CA LYS A 9 -20.20 3.02 9.49
C LYS A 9 -19.75 2.07 8.37
N ALA A 10 -19.82 2.52 7.11
CA ALA A 10 -19.42 1.74 5.95
C ALA A 10 -17.89 1.49 5.89
N ILE A 11 -17.07 2.48 6.24
CA ILE A 11 -15.60 2.41 6.10
C ILE A 11 -14.94 1.59 7.22
N PHE A 12 -15.44 1.71 8.47
CA PHE A 12 -14.77 1.14 9.65
C PHE A 12 -15.52 -0.02 10.29
N VAL A 13 -16.86 0.02 10.34
CA VAL A 13 -17.65 -0.95 11.11
C VAL A 13 -18.06 -2.13 10.23
N GLU A 14 -18.46 -1.86 8.99
CA GLU A 14 -18.94 -2.88 8.04
C GLU A 14 -17.88 -3.31 7.01
N ASN A 15 -16.69 -2.73 7.06
CA ASN A 15 -15.63 -3.05 6.11
C ASN A 15 -14.90 -4.36 6.48
N ILE A 16 -15.36 -5.42 5.84
CA ILE A 16 -14.86 -6.80 5.94
C ILE A 16 -13.33 -6.88 5.74
N LEU A 17 -12.75 -6.03 4.88
CA LEU A 17 -11.29 -6.02 4.64
C LEU A 17 -10.50 -5.58 5.86
N LEU A 18 -11.01 -4.61 6.62
CA LEU A 18 -10.34 -4.09 7.82
C LEU A 18 -10.52 -5.04 9.01
N ALA A 19 -11.69 -5.67 9.12
CA ALA A 19 -12.02 -6.57 10.22
C ALA A 19 -11.43 -7.99 10.08
N PHE A 20 -11.28 -8.50 8.86
CA PHE A 20 -10.84 -9.89 8.62
C PHE A 20 -9.50 -10.05 7.91
N PHE A 21 -9.05 -9.08 7.11
CA PHE A 21 -7.93 -9.28 6.19
C PHE A 21 -6.65 -8.50 6.52
N LEU A 22 -6.71 -7.44 7.34
CA LEU A 22 -5.50 -6.73 7.74
C LEU A 22 -4.82 -7.44 8.92
N GLY A 23 -3.73 -8.17 8.62
CA GLY A 23 -2.81 -8.64 9.66
C GLY A 23 -3.23 -9.91 10.39
N MET A 24 -3.81 -10.92 9.72
CA MET A 24 -4.19 -12.19 10.38
C MET A 24 -3.09 -12.77 11.27
N CYS A 25 -1.82 -12.70 10.86
CA CYS A 25 -0.69 -13.17 11.65
C CYS A 25 -0.42 -12.33 12.92
N THR A 26 -0.43 -11.01 12.83
CA THR A 26 -0.18 -10.12 13.98
C THR A 26 -1.41 -9.97 14.89
N PHE A 27 -2.62 -10.03 14.32
CA PHE A 27 -3.89 -10.01 15.03
C PHE A 27 -4.06 -11.28 15.90
N LEU A 28 -3.82 -12.47 15.35
CA LEU A 28 -3.89 -13.72 16.12
C LEU A 28 -2.85 -13.73 17.26
N ALA A 29 -1.66 -13.18 17.03
CA ALA A 29 -0.59 -13.13 18.03
C ALA A 29 -0.86 -12.13 19.19
N CYS A 30 -1.42 -10.95 18.89
CA CYS A 30 -1.53 -9.84 19.84
C CYS A 30 -2.96 -9.58 20.38
N SER A 31 -3.96 -10.41 20.03
CA SER A 31 -5.37 -10.22 20.42
C SER A 31 -5.70 -10.31 21.92
N LYS A 32 -4.82 -10.92 22.75
CA LYS A 32 -5.11 -11.20 24.16
C LYS A 32 -4.91 -10.00 25.11
N LYS A 33 -4.19 -8.95 24.69
CA LYS A 33 -3.85 -7.80 25.53
C LYS A 33 -4.13 -6.50 24.79
N VAL A 34 -5.05 -5.70 25.33
CA VAL A 34 -5.49 -4.42 24.71
C VAL A 34 -4.32 -3.43 24.58
N ASP A 35 -3.44 -3.37 25.58
CA ASP A 35 -2.25 -2.49 25.54
C ASP A 35 -1.29 -2.86 24.41
N THR A 36 -1.12 -4.14 24.11
CA THR A 36 -0.28 -4.62 22.99
C THR A 36 -0.97 -4.40 21.64
N ALA A 37 -2.28 -4.63 21.56
CA ALA A 37 -3.06 -4.44 20.35
C ALA A 37 -3.12 -2.96 19.92
N THR A 38 -3.24 -2.03 20.87
CA THR A 38 -3.25 -0.58 20.60
C THR A 38 -1.89 -0.09 20.09
N GLY A 39 -0.79 -0.57 20.68
CA GLY A 39 0.57 -0.26 20.19
C GLY A 39 0.82 -0.79 18.78
N LEU A 40 0.43 -2.04 18.49
CA LEU A 40 0.54 -2.64 17.15
C LEU A 40 -0.29 -1.85 16.12
N GLY A 41 -1.52 -1.46 16.47
CA GLY A 41 -2.40 -0.70 15.59
C GLY A 41 -1.80 0.66 15.19
N LEU A 42 -1.24 1.40 16.15
CA LEU A 42 -0.59 2.68 15.88
C LEU A 42 0.62 2.54 14.94
N THR A 43 1.47 1.53 15.18
CA THR A 43 2.63 1.26 14.32
C THR A 43 2.21 0.94 12.88
N VAL A 44 1.19 0.10 12.70
CA VAL A 44 0.70 -0.27 11.36
C VAL A 44 0.10 0.94 10.65
N ILE A 45 -0.69 1.79 11.33
CA ILE A 45 -1.25 3.01 10.74
C ILE A 45 -0.13 3.93 10.25
N PHE A 46 0.93 4.11 11.05
CA PHE A 46 2.08 4.92 10.67
C PHE A 46 2.79 4.38 9.43
N VAL A 47 3.12 3.09 9.41
CA VAL A 47 3.77 2.44 8.25
C VAL A 47 2.89 2.53 7.01
N LEU A 48 1.58 2.28 7.13
CA LEU A 48 0.65 2.35 5.99
C LEU A 48 0.56 3.77 5.42
N THR A 49 0.57 4.79 6.30
CA THR A 49 0.47 6.20 5.91
C THR A 49 1.63 6.64 5.02
N ILE A 50 2.84 6.08 5.22
CA ILE A 50 4.04 6.43 4.43
C ILE A 50 4.20 5.49 3.23
N THR A 51 3.89 4.20 3.39
CA THR A 51 4.05 3.21 2.30
C THR A 51 3.05 3.38 1.17
N VAL A 52 1.80 3.79 1.45
CA VAL A 52 0.78 4.03 0.41
C VAL A 52 1.20 5.11 -0.60
N PRO A 53 1.58 6.34 -0.20
CA PRO A 53 2.03 7.35 -1.15
C PRO A 53 3.35 6.96 -1.84
N THR A 54 4.23 6.23 -1.15
CA THR A 54 5.48 5.73 -1.74
C THR A 54 5.21 4.68 -2.82
N ASN A 55 4.32 3.72 -2.57
CA ASN A 55 3.90 2.72 -3.55
C ASN A 55 3.17 3.35 -4.74
N TRP A 56 2.38 4.40 -4.49
CA TRP A 56 1.76 5.18 -5.58
C TRP A 56 2.82 5.83 -6.46
N ALA A 57 3.85 6.45 -5.88
CA ALA A 57 4.96 7.03 -6.62
C ALA A 57 5.72 5.96 -7.42
N ILE A 58 6.06 4.83 -6.81
CA ILE A 58 6.73 3.71 -7.47
C ILE A 58 5.88 3.17 -8.64
N ASN A 59 4.59 2.97 -8.43
CA ASN A 59 3.71 2.47 -9.49
C ASN A 59 3.59 3.46 -10.66
N ASN A 60 3.46 4.75 -10.37
CA ASN A 60 3.22 5.76 -11.38
C ASN A 60 4.50 6.20 -12.12
N PHE A 61 5.66 6.18 -11.47
CA PHE A 61 6.93 6.64 -12.06
C PHE A 61 7.86 5.51 -12.54
N LEU A 62 7.74 4.28 -12.01
CA LEU A 62 8.62 3.17 -12.39
C LEU A 62 7.92 2.02 -13.13
N LEU A 63 6.65 1.70 -12.84
CA LEU A 63 6.06 0.42 -13.30
C LEU A 63 5.01 0.54 -14.40
N LYS A 64 4.28 1.66 -14.49
CA LYS A 64 3.29 1.86 -15.56
C LYS A 64 3.96 1.87 -16.95
N PRO A 65 3.25 1.41 -18.00
CA PRO A 65 3.75 1.47 -19.37
C PRO A 65 4.04 2.94 -19.73
N GLY A 66 5.29 3.22 -20.11
CA GLY A 66 5.75 4.58 -20.43
C GLY A 66 6.17 5.45 -19.24
N ALA A 67 6.19 4.95 -18.00
CA ALA A 67 6.55 5.72 -16.80
C ALA A 67 8.04 6.17 -16.77
N LEU A 68 8.92 5.43 -17.45
CA LEU A 68 10.34 5.78 -17.61
C LEU A 68 10.58 6.90 -18.66
N ALA A 69 9.54 7.50 -19.22
CA ALA A 69 9.65 8.61 -20.18
C ALA A 69 10.46 9.81 -19.63
N TRP A 70 10.54 9.96 -18.30
CA TRP A 70 11.30 11.05 -17.67
C TRP A 70 12.83 10.84 -17.67
N ILE A 71 13.32 9.62 -17.90
CA ILE A 71 14.75 9.28 -17.86
C ILE A 71 15.38 9.26 -19.27
N THR A 72 14.57 9.22 -20.35
CA THR A 72 15.09 9.15 -21.75
C THR A 72 14.52 10.26 -22.64
N PRO A 73 15.22 11.40 -22.80
CA PRO A 73 14.82 12.48 -23.70
C PRO A 73 15.23 12.28 -25.17
N ASN A 74 16.13 11.35 -25.50
CA ASN A 74 16.68 11.21 -26.87
C ASN A 74 16.79 9.75 -27.33
N ASN A 75 16.06 9.46 -28.40
CA ASN A 75 16.17 8.37 -29.38
C ASN A 75 17.35 7.38 -29.18
N ALA A 76 17.06 6.18 -28.67
CA ALA A 76 17.83 4.97 -28.99
C ALA A 76 17.06 3.66 -28.76
N ASN A 77 16.04 3.61 -27.90
CA ASN A 77 15.34 2.35 -27.61
C ASN A 77 13.83 2.56 -27.37
N SER A 78 13.02 2.52 -28.44
CA SER A 78 11.55 2.46 -28.41
C SER A 78 10.99 1.19 -27.74
N PHE A 79 11.87 0.31 -27.25
CA PHE A 79 11.52 -0.89 -26.50
C PHE A 79 11.16 -0.61 -25.03
N PHE A 80 11.79 0.37 -24.36
CA PHE A 80 11.53 0.64 -22.93
C PHE A 80 10.23 1.42 -22.68
N ALA A 81 9.65 2.05 -23.70
CA ALA A 81 8.38 2.78 -23.59
C ALA A 81 7.16 1.84 -23.55
N THR A 82 7.29 0.64 -24.10
CA THR A 82 6.22 -0.38 -24.21
C THR A 82 6.43 -1.57 -23.28
N MET A 83 7.55 -1.62 -22.54
CA MET A 83 7.81 -2.69 -21.57
C MET A 83 6.86 -2.56 -20.39
N ASP A 84 6.03 -3.59 -20.20
CA ASP A 84 5.11 -3.68 -19.07
C ASP A 84 5.84 -4.27 -17.86
N LEU A 85 6.34 -3.40 -16.97
CA LEU A 85 6.95 -3.82 -15.71
C LEU A 85 5.91 -4.08 -14.61
N THR A 86 4.61 -4.11 -14.93
CA THR A 86 3.54 -4.39 -13.96
C THR A 86 3.71 -5.75 -13.28
N PHE A 87 4.40 -6.72 -13.89
CA PHE A 87 4.72 -7.98 -13.23
C PHE A 87 5.57 -7.80 -11.95
N LEU A 88 6.39 -6.73 -11.90
CA LEU A 88 7.28 -6.40 -10.78
C LEU A 88 6.56 -5.66 -9.64
N ASN A 89 5.29 -5.30 -9.82
CA ASN A 89 4.53 -4.48 -8.88
C ASN A 89 4.42 -5.13 -7.51
N LEU A 90 4.18 -6.44 -7.49
CA LEU A 90 4.08 -7.20 -6.24
C LEU A 90 5.40 -7.17 -5.46
N ILE A 91 6.53 -7.42 -6.11
CA ILE A 91 7.83 -7.50 -5.42
C ILE A 91 8.33 -6.12 -4.99
N CYS A 92 8.10 -5.07 -5.78
CA CYS A 92 8.44 -3.69 -5.40
C CYS A 92 7.61 -3.21 -4.19
N PHE A 93 6.32 -3.54 -4.14
CA PHE A 93 5.47 -3.19 -3.00
C PHE A 93 5.89 -3.92 -1.72
N ILE A 94 6.21 -5.22 -1.80
CA ILE A 94 6.70 -5.99 -0.65
C ILE A 94 8.06 -5.45 -0.18
N ALA A 95 8.98 -5.15 -1.09
CA ALA A 95 10.29 -4.59 -0.77
C ALA A 95 10.19 -3.21 -0.09
N THR A 96 9.25 -2.37 -0.54
CA THR A 96 9.02 -1.04 0.06
C THR A 96 8.49 -1.15 1.48
N ILE A 97 7.55 -2.08 1.73
CA ILE A 97 7.04 -2.34 3.07
C ILE A 97 8.16 -2.91 3.96
N ALA A 98 8.95 -3.85 3.45
CA ALA A 98 10.06 -4.46 4.19
C ALA A 98 11.21 -3.48 4.52
N SER A 99 11.42 -2.45 3.71
CA SER A 99 12.43 -1.42 3.98
C SER A 99 11.99 -0.41 5.04
N MET A 100 10.68 -0.29 5.29
CA MET A 100 10.12 0.67 6.25
C MET A 100 10.04 0.09 7.67
N VAL A 101 10.02 -1.24 7.80
CA VAL A 101 9.97 -1.99 9.07
C VAL A 101 11.38 -2.40 9.49
#